data_AF-A0A3C1Y391-F1
#
_entry.id   AF-A0A3C1Y391-F1
#
_cell.length_a   1.000
_cell.length_b   1.000
_cell.length_c   1.000
_cell.angle_alpha   90.00
_cell.angle_beta   90.00
_cell.angle_gamma   90.00
#
_symmetry.space_group_name_H-M   'P 1'
#
loop_
_entity.id
_entity.type
_entity.pdbx_description
1 polymer ?
#
loop_
_entity_poly.entity_id
_entity_poly.type
_entity_poly.pdbx_seq_one_letter_code
_entity_poly.pdbx_strand_id
1 'polypeptide(L)'
;MLIVIPGALPALPVAAELAKLLPERAPTLHGWLQAATAHPQAYDLRTHGCTAFEAWQLERAGYAPEAGLLQSAGLGPLLAGQQSHTLANEPVWLCELVHLALGADQASLLDPGLMDLTDQETAALLDTARPLFDGTGFSVEPLSPQRWRLRLPADLRPQTASPLAVAGKRLNDWWR
;
A
#
# COMPACT_ATOMS: atom_id res chain seq x y z
N MET A 1 5.12 -16.30 20.15
CA MET A 1 4.46 -16.36 18.82
C MET A 1 3.84 -15.01 18.55
N LEU A 2 4.12 -14.40 17.39
CA LEU A 2 3.52 -13.12 17.00
C LEU A 2 2.55 -13.40 15.85
N ILE A 3 1.27 -13.13 16.06
CA ILE A 3 0.23 -13.21 15.02
C ILE A 3 -0.13 -11.79 14.64
N VAL A 4 -0.12 -11.49 13.34
CA VAL A 4 -0.58 -10.21 12.81
C VAL A 4 -1.75 -10.49 11.88
N ILE A 5 -2.86 -9.81 12.14
CA ILE A 5 -4.10 -9.96 11.37
C ILE A 5 -4.49 -8.57 10.85
N PRO A 6 -4.14 -8.23 9.60
CA PRO A 6 -4.53 -6.96 8.98
C PRO A 6 -6.04 -6.88 8.87
N GLY A 7 -6.64 -5.73 9.17
CA GLY A 7 -8.08 -5.52 9.04
C GLY A 7 -8.94 -6.42 9.95
N ALA A 8 -8.37 -6.97 11.03
CA ALA A 8 -9.06 -7.91 11.91
C ALA A 8 -10.29 -7.34 12.62
N LEU A 9 -10.33 -6.03 12.83
CA LEU A 9 -11.42 -5.38 13.52
C LEU A 9 -12.56 -5.10 12.53
N PRO A 10 -13.73 -5.74 12.69
CA PRO A 10 -14.86 -5.49 11.83
C PRO A 10 -15.40 -4.08 12.07
N ALA A 11 -16.18 -3.58 11.10
CA ALA A 11 -16.89 -2.32 11.27
C ALA A 11 -17.80 -2.38 12.52
N LEU A 12 -17.84 -1.28 13.28
CA LEU A 12 -18.61 -1.17 14.53
C LEU A 12 -20.06 -1.69 14.43
N PRO A 13 -20.83 -1.46 13.34
CA PRO A 13 -22.21 -1.91 13.26
C PRO A 13 -22.40 -3.43 13.31
N VAL A 14 -21.40 -4.22 12.89
CA VAL A 14 -21.49 -5.68 12.85
C VAL A 14 -20.61 -6.37 13.91
N ALA A 15 -19.76 -5.60 14.60
CA ALA A 15 -18.75 -6.14 15.52
C ALA A 15 -19.37 -7.00 16.65
N ALA A 16 -20.46 -6.53 17.26
CA ALA A 16 -21.10 -7.25 18.36
C ALA A 16 -21.71 -8.59 17.92
N GLU A 17 -22.31 -8.65 16.74
CA GLU A 17 -22.87 -9.89 16.20
C GLU A 17 -21.78 -10.88 15.82
N LEU A 18 -20.70 -10.41 15.19
CA LEU A 18 -19.55 -11.26 14.86
C LEU A 18 -18.86 -11.79 16.13
N ALA A 19 -18.77 -10.98 17.19
CA ALA A 19 -18.18 -11.38 18.46
C ALA A 19 -18.91 -12.58 19.10
N LYS A 20 -20.24 -12.65 18.97
CA LYS A 20 -21.04 -13.78 19.49
C LYS A 20 -20.70 -15.11 18.80
N LEU A 21 -20.22 -15.07 17.56
CA LEU A 21 -19.87 -16.26 16.79
C LEU A 21 -18.45 -16.78 17.10
N LEU A 22 -17.60 -15.98 17.73
CA LEU A 22 -16.19 -16.33 17.99
C LEU A 22 -15.99 -17.60 18.82
N PRO A 23 -16.75 -17.87 19.91
CA PRO A 23 -16.56 -19.09 20.70
C PRO A 23 -16.77 -20.37 19.88
N GLU A 24 -17.70 -20.34 18.92
CA GLU A 24 -18.02 -21.50 18.07
C GLU A 24 -17.11 -21.60 16.84
N ARG A 25 -16.83 -20.47 16.19
CA ARG A 25 -16.10 -20.43 14.90
C ARG A 25 -14.58 -20.34 15.06
N ALA A 26 -14.10 -19.76 16.16
CA ALA A 26 -12.69 -19.54 16.43
C ALA A 26 -12.36 -19.65 17.94
N PRO A 27 -12.63 -20.80 18.58
CA PRO A 27 -12.51 -20.96 20.04
C PRO A 27 -11.11 -20.62 20.59
N THR A 28 -10.05 -20.99 19.85
CA THR A 28 -8.67 -20.67 20.25
C THR A 28 -8.40 -19.16 20.25
N LEU A 29 -8.85 -18.45 19.21
CA LEU A 29 -8.71 -17.00 19.13
C LEU A 29 -9.54 -16.32 20.22
N HIS A 30 -10.76 -16.79 20.47
CA HIS A 30 -11.60 -16.30 21.55
C HIS A 30 -10.91 -16.43 22.91
N GLY A 31 -10.33 -17.61 23.20
CA GLY A 31 -9.56 -17.84 24.42
C GLY A 31 -8.35 -16.91 24.56
N TRP A 32 -7.60 -16.68 23.48
CA TRP A 32 -6.49 -15.73 23.48
C TRP A 32 -6.94 -14.28 23.74
N LEU A 33 -8.02 -13.84 23.10
CA LEU A 33 -8.56 -12.48 23.30
C LEU A 33 -9.07 -12.27 24.73
N GLN A 34 -9.71 -13.28 25.34
CA GLN A 34 -10.17 -13.22 26.73
C GLN A 34 -9.02 -13.16 27.74
N ALA A 35 -7.89 -13.81 27.44
CA ALA A 35 -6.71 -13.83 28.31
C ALA A 35 -5.76 -12.64 28.08
N ALA A 36 -5.97 -11.83 27.04
CA ALA A 36 -5.08 -10.74 26.66
C ALA A 36 -5.56 -9.38 27.17
N THR A 37 -4.62 -8.43 27.28
CA THR A 37 -4.94 -7.00 27.47
C THR A 37 -4.77 -6.28 26.14
N ALA A 38 -5.78 -5.54 25.72
CA ALA A 38 -5.75 -4.77 24.49
C ALA A 38 -5.16 -3.38 24.73
N HIS A 39 -4.26 -2.95 23.85
CA HIS A 39 -3.70 -1.60 23.83
C HIS A 39 -4.02 -0.94 22.49
N PRO A 40 -4.99 0.00 22.44
CA PRO A 40 -5.25 0.74 21.22
C PRO A 40 -4.11 1.74 20.99
N GLN A 41 -3.62 1.78 19.75
CA GLN A 41 -2.68 2.81 19.31
C GLN A 41 -3.32 3.55 18.14
N ALA A 42 -3.44 4.88 18.29
CA ALA A 42 -3.87 5.72 17.19
C ALA A 42 -2.80 5.69 16.09
N TYR A 43 -3.25 5.68 14.83
CA TYR A 43 -2.37 5.65 13.68
C TYR A 43 -2.90 6.62 12.62
N ASP A 44 -2.08 7.62 12.26
CA ASP A 44 -2.44 8.62 11.27
C ASP A 44 -1.80 8.28 9.92
N LEU A 45 -2.65 7.93 8.96
CA LEU A 45 -2.25 7.58 7.60
C LEU A 45 -1.51 8.72 6.89
N ARG A 46 -1.84 9.99 7.17
CA ARG A 46 -1.24 11.12 6.46
C ARG A 46 0.20 11.36 6.88
N THR A 47 0.49 11.19 8.17
CA THR A 47 1.84 11.40 8.72
C THR A 47 2.78 10.24 8.41
N HIS A 48 2.25 9.04 8.14
CA HIS A 48 3.05 7.88 7.79
C HIS A 48 3.11 7.63 6.28
N GLY A 49 2.11 8.11 5.53
CA GLY A 49 1.97 7.86 4.10
C GLY A 49 1.63 6.41 3.75
N CYS A 50 1.38 5.53 4.71
CA CYS A 50 1.05 4.12 4.47
C CYS A 50 0.11 3.60 5.56
N THR A 51 -0.49 2.44 5.34
CA THR A 51 -1.34 1.77 6.34
C THR A 51 -0.52 1.30 7.55
N ALA A 52 -1.18 1.08 8.69
CA ALA A 52 -0.52 0.56 9.89
C ALA A 52 0.14 -0.81 9.64
N PHE A 53 -0.45 -1.65 8.78
CA PHE A 53 0.13 -2.94 8.44
C PHE A 53 1.39 -2.79 7.58
N GLU A 54 1.38 -1.89 6.59
CA GLU A 54 2.55 -1.57 5.78
C GLU A 54 3.70 -0.99 6.62
N ALA A 55 3.40 -0.06 7.54
CA ALA A 55 4.42 0.44 8.48
C ALA A 55 4.99 -0.66 9.37
N TRP A 56 4.14 -1.54 9.90
CA TRP A 56 4.60 -2.68 10.70
C TRP A 56 5.51 -3.63 9.89
N GLN A 57 5.22 -3.87 8.61
CA GLN A 57 6.09 -4.68 7.75
C GLN A 57 7.46 -4.03 7.58
N LEU A 58 7.50 -2.71 7.40
CA LEU A 58 8.74 -1.93 7.29
C LEU A 58 9.56 -1.97 8.58
N GLU A 59 8.92 -1.76 9.73
CA GLU A 59 9.57 -1.87 11.04
C GLU A 59 10.17 -3.26 11.23
N ARG A 60 9.43 -4.32 10.84
CA ARG A 60 9.91 -5.70 10.92
C ARG A 60 11.06 -6.00 9.95
N ALA A 61 11.12 -5.28 8.83
CA ALA A 61 12.25 -5.29 7.91
C ALA A 61 13.45 -4.45 8.41
N GLY A 62 13.32 -3.79 9.56
CA GLY A 62 14.36 -2.92 10.12
C GLY A 62 14.47 -1.57 9.43
N TYR A 63 13.46 -1.16 8.66
CA TYR A 63 13.45 0.13 7.99
C TYR A 63 13.18 1.26 8.98
N ALA A 64 14.01 2.30 8.92
CA ALA A 64 13.80 3.58 9.58
C ALA A 64 13.91 4.69 8.53
N PRO A 65 12.93 5.59 8.42
CA PRO A 65 12.96 6.67 7.44
C PRO A 65 14.07 7.68 7.77
N GLU A 66 14.75 8.17 6.74
CA GLU A 66 15.65 9.31 6.86
C GLU A 66 14.87 10.58 7.22
N ALA A 67 15.55 11.56 7.80
CA ALA A 67 14.93 12.82 8.20
C ALA A 67 14.24 13.50 7.00
N GLY A 68 12.94 13.78 7.13
CA GLY A 68 12.12 14.41 6.09
C GLY A 68 11.36 13.43 5.18
N LEU A 69 11.65 12.12 5.26
CA LEU A 69 10.87 11.09 4.57
C LEU A 69 9.73 10.56 5.46
N LEU A 70 8.65 10.14 4.81
CA LEU A 70 7.57 9.40 5.48
C LEU A 70 7.96 7.93 5.67
N GLN A 71 7.29 7.24 6.59
CA GLN A 71 7.45 5.79 6.77
C GLN A 71 7.22 5.04 5.44
N SER A 72 6.27 5.49 4.62
CA SER A 72 5.97 4.93 3.29
C SER A 72 7.14 4.90 2.31
N ALA A 73 8.18 5.72 2.50
CA ALA A 73 9.33 5.75 1.59
C ALA A 73 10.08 4.40 1.53
N GLY A 74 9.99 3.59 2.59
CA GLY A 74 10.55 2.24 2.61
C GLY A 74 9.77 1.21 1.79
N LEU A 75 8.54 1.52 1.37
CA LEU A 75 7.70 0.58 0.61
C LEU A 75 8.26 0.28 -0.78
N GLY A 76 8.91 1.24 -1.42
CA GLY A 76 9.54 1.02 -2.73
C GLY A 76 10.51 -0.17 -2.70
N PRO A 77 11.57 -0.13 -1.87
CA PRO A 77 12.48 -1.26 -1.72
C PRO A 77 11.79 -2.53 -1.19
N LEU A 78 10.89 -2.42 -0.21
CA LEU A 78 10.22 -3.58 0.38
C LEU A 78 9.40 -4.36 -0.67
N LEU A 79 8.63 -3.64 -1.49
CA LEU A 79 7.71 -4.23 -2.46
C LEU A 79 8.39 -4.61 -3.78
N ALA A 80 9.50 -3.97 -4.14
CA ALA A 80 10.28 -4.36 -5.32
C ALA A 80 11.11 -5.64 -5.09
N GLY A 81 11.42 -5.95 -3.82
CA GLY A 81 12.20 -7.12 -3.46
C GLY A 81 13.51 -7.21 -4.24
N GLN A 82 13.93 -8.44 -4.55
CA GLN A 82 15.17 -8.70 -5.31
C GLN A 82 15.03 -8.41 -6.82
N GLN A 83 13.82 -8.19 -7.32
CA GLN A 83 13.53 -8.03 -8.76
C GLN A 83 13.94 -6.66 -9.31
N SER A 84 14.12 -5.68 -8.42
CA SER A 84 14.45 -4.30 -8.83
C SER A 84 15.84 -4.16 -9.45
N HIS A 85 16.76 -5.12 -9.26
CA HIS A 85 18.19 -5.02 -9.65
C HIS A 85 18.79 -3.61 -9.37
N THR A 86 18.35 -2.97 -8.27
CA THR A 86 18.75 -1.61 -7.92
C THR A 86 20.14 -1.62 -7.34
N LEU A 87 20.98 -0.68 -7.76
CA LEU A 87 22.22 -0.42 -7.05
C LEU A 87 21.90 0.01 -5.62
N ALA A 88 22.81 -0.31 -4.69
CA ALA A 88 22.72 0.20 -3.33
C ALA A 88 22.63 1.74 -3.37
N ASN A 89 21.70 2.30 -2.60
CA ASN A 89 21.44 3.75 -2.45
C ASN A 89 20.73 4.45 -3.62
N GLU A 90 20.07 3.73 -4.53
CA GLU A 90 19.15 4.34 -5.50
C GLU A 90 17.70 4.35 -4.99
N PRO A 91 16.93 5.44 -5.22
CA PRO A 91 15.53 5.48 -4.84
C PRO A 91 14.71 4.50 -5.69
N VAL A 92 13.82 3.77 -5.03
CA VAL A 92 12.93 2.80 -5.69
C VAL A 92 11.53 3.38 -5.75
N TRP A 93 11.14 3.85 -6.94
CA TRP A 93 9.80 4.38 -7.17
C TRP A 93 8.93 3.32 -7.83
N LEU A 94 7.73 3.16 -7.28
CA LEU A 94 6.76 2.20 -7.78
C LEU A 94 5.48 2.92 -8.20
N CYS A 95 4.91 2.44 -9.30
CA CYS A 95 3.55 2.71 -9.72
C CYS A 95 2.73 1.44 -9.49
N GLU A 96 1.62 1.54 -8.77
CA GLU A 96 0.68 0.42 -8.61
C GLU A 96 -0.54 0.66 -9.51
N LEU A 97 -0.93 -0.38 -10.24
CA LEU A 97 -2.10 -0.36 -11.11
C LEU A 97 -3.35 -0.52 -10.26
N VAL A 98 -4.29 0.40 -10.41
CA VAL A 98 -5.50 0.47 -9.59
C VAL A 98 -6.71 0.86 -10.43
N HIS A 99 -7.90 0.44 -9.99
CA HIS A 99 -9.13 0.93 -10.57
C HIS A 99 -9.47 2.33 -10.00
N LEU A 100 -9.91 3.22 -10.88
CA LEU A 100 -10.43 4.53 -10.52
C LEU A 100 -11.96 4.51 -10.55
N ALA A 101 -12.58 4.89 -9.44
CA ALA A 101 -14.00 5.21 -9.41
C ALA A 101 -14.18 6.72 -9.62
N LEU A 102 -14.89 7.09 -10.68
CA LEU A 102 -15.20 8.47 -11.03
C LEU A 102 -16.65 8.79 -10.63
N GLY A 103 -16.80 9.67 -9.65
CA GLY A 103 -18.07 10.30 -9.30
C GLY A 103 -18.25 11.64 -10.00
N ALA A 104 -19.39 12.29 -9.76
CA ALA A 104 -19.70 13.60 -10.34
C ALA A 104 -18.64 14.67 -9.99
N ASP A 105 -18.18 14.69 -8.74
CA ASP A 105 -17.28 15.74 -8.22
C ASP A 105 -15.93 15.21 -7.70
N GLN A 106 -15.69 13.90 -7.78
CA GLN A 106 -14.51 13.30 -7.15
C GLN A 106 -14.05 12.03 -7.87
N ALA A 107 -12.74 11.81 -7.83
CA ALA A 107 -12.12 10.53 -8.17
C ALA A 107 -11.55 9.88 -6.89
N SER A 108 -11.73 8.58 -6.77
CA SER A 108 -11.16 7.76 -5.69
C SER A 108 -10.53 6.50 -6.24
N LEU A 109 -9.43 6.07 -5.62
CA LEU A 109 -8.87 4.74 -5.86
C LEU A 109 -9.77 3.68 -5.23
N LEU A 110 -10.02 2.60 -5.96
CA LEU A 110 -10.47 1.36 -5.33
C LEU A 110 -9.28 0.66 -4.66
N ASP A 111 -9.57 -0.38 -3.87
CA ASP A 111 -8.54 -1.22 -3.28
C ASP A 111 -7.63 -1.78 -4.41
N PRO A 112 -6.30 -1.54 -4.36
CA PRO A 112 -5.35 -2.06 -5.34
C PRO A 112 -5.41 -3.58 -5.50
N GLY A 113 -5.75 -4.32 -4.44
CA GLY A 113 -5.87 -5.78 -4.47
C GLY A 113 -7.03 -6.30 -5.32
N LEU A 114 -7.95 -5.43 -5.76
CA LEU A 114 -9.01 -5.78 -6.70
C LEU A 114 -8.54 -5.79 -8.17
N MET A 115 -7.36 -5.24 -8.46
CA MET A 115 -6.76 -5.25 -9.78
C MET A 115 -6.07 -6.61 -10.01
N ASP A 116 -6.83 -7.56 -10.53
CA ASP A 116 -6.35 -8.91 -10.86
C ASP A 116 -5.86 -8.96 -12.31
N LEU A 117 -4.59 -8.60 -12.50
CA LEU A 117 -3.93 -8.64 -13.81
C LEU A 117 -2.99 -9.83 -13.91
N THR A 118 -2.92 -10.39 -15.11
CA THR A 118 -1.87 -11.31 -15.52
C THR A 118 -0.62 -10.56 -16.03
N ASP A 119 0.51 -11.27 -16.14
CA ASP A 119 1.73 -10.72 -16.73
C ASP A 119 1.51 -10.24 -18.18
N GLN A 120 0.68 -10.93 -18.96
CA GLN A 120 0.37 -10.55 -20.33
C GLN A 120 -0.45 -9.26 -20.40
N GLU A 121 -1.43 -9.11 -19.51
CA GLU A 121 -2.26 -7.89 -19.44
C GLU A 121 -1.46 -6.69 -18.97
N THR A 122 -0.59 -6.86 -17.97
CA THR A 122 0.29 -5.77 -17.53
C THR A 122 1.24 -5.33 -18.64
N ALA A 123 1.77 -6.28 -19.43
CA ALA A 123 2.63 -5.97 -20.57
C ALA A 123 1.88 -5.20 -21.67
N ALA A 124 0.65 -5.59 -21.98
CA ALA A 124 -0.19 -4.89 -22.96
C ALA A 124 -0.58 -3.47 -22.50
N LEU A 125 -0.91 -3.30 -21.22
CA LEU A 125 -1.16 -2.00 -20.61
C LEU A 125 0.08 -1.12 -20.66
N LEU A 126 1.25 -1.68 -20.34
CA LEU A 126 2.51 -0.96 -20.36
C LEU A 126 2.87 -0.50 -21.77
N ASP A 127 2.68 -1.34 -22.78
CA ASP A 127 2.91 -0.99 -24.18
C ASP A 127 2.01 0.17 -24.63
N THR A 128 0.73 0.12 -24.22
CA THR A 128 -0.23 1.21 -24.47
C THR A 128 0.17 2.51 -23.77
N ALA A 129 0.70 2.42 -22.55
CA ALA A 129 1.11 3.59 -21.77
C ALA A 129 2.49 4.14 -22.16
N ARG A 130 3.32 3.37 -22.87
CA ARG A 130 4.71 3.72 -23.18
C ARG A 130 4.88 5.09 -23.83
N PRO A 131 4.05 5.52 -24.81
CA PRO A 131 4.16 6.85 -25.42
C PRO A 131 3.96 8.02 -24.43
N LEU A 132 3.31 7.79 -23.29
CA LEU A 132 3.09 8.83 -22.27
C LEU A 132 4.39 9.24 -21.56
N PHE A 133 5.44 8.41 -21.65
CA PHE A 133 6.74 8.66 -21.01
C PHE A 133 7.75 9.33 -21.94
N ASP A 134 7.50 9.35 -23.25
CA ASP A 134 8.44 9.86 -24.25
C ASP A 134 8.74 11.35 -24.03
N GLY A 135 10.03 11.70 -23.92
CA GLY A 135 10.49 13.08 -23.74
C GLY A 135 10.24 13.68 -22.34
N THR A 136 9.65 12.92 -21.40
CA THR A 136 9.32 13.44 -20.05
C THR A 136 10.46 13.30 -19.03
N GLY A 137 11.48 12.51 -19.34
CA GLY A 137 12.55 12.14 -18.40
C GLY A 137 12.15 11.03 -17.41
N PHE A 138 10.90 10.58 -17.43
CA PHE A 138 10.48 9.39 -16.71
C PHE A 138 10.80 8.13 -17.53
N SER A 139 11.12 7.03 -16.84
CA SER A 139 11.17 5.70 -17.46
C SER A 139 10.32 4.72 -16.66
N VAL A 140 9.74 3.74 -17.35
CA VAL A 140 8.91 2.72 -16.75
C VAL A 140 9.34 1.32 -17.21
N GLU A 141 9.37 0.38 -16.27
CA GLU A 141 9.63 -1.03 -16.53
C GLU A 141 8.67 -1.91 -15.72
N PRO A 142 8.25 -3.08 -16.24
CA PRO A 142 7.37 -3.97 -15.49
C PRO A 142 8.10 -4.55 -14.28
N LEU A 143 7.40 -4.70 -13.15
CA LEU A 143 7.95 -5.30 -11.93
C LEU A 143 7.15 -6.54 -11.51
N SER A 144 5.83 -6.41 -11.45
CA SER A 144 4.87 -7.49 -11.20
C SER A 144 3.58 -7.21 -11.96
N PRO A 145 2.61 -8.14 -12.04
CA PRO A 145 1.36 -7.86 -12.75
C PRO A 145 0.65 -6.59 -12.27
N GLN A 146 0.69 -6.29 -10.97
CA GLN A 146 0.06 -5.11 -10.38
C GLN A 146 0.98 -3.88 -10.28
N ARG A 147 2.29 -3.99 -10.58
CA ARG A 147 3.24 -2.90 -10.32
C ARG A 147 4.24 -2.70 -11.45
N TRP A 148 4.50 -1.44 -11.72
CA TRP A 148 5.61 -1.01 -12.56
C TRP A 148 6.63 -0.26 -11.72
N ARG A 149 7.90 -0.41 -12.06
CA ARG A 149 8.97 0.41 -11.52
C ARG A 149 9.09 1.67 -12.36
N LEU A 150 9.21 2.80 -11.67
CA LEU A 150 9.45 4.10 -12.27
C LEU A 150 10.88 4.57 -11.98
N ARG A 151 11.46 5.30 -12.93
CA ARG A 151 12.56 6.23 -12.66
C ARG A 151 12.04 7.62 -12.95
N LEU A 152 12.27 8.52 -12.01
CA LEU A 152 11.84 9.90 -12.07
C LEU A 152 13.01 10.76 -12.58
N PRO A 153 12.74 11.94 -13.16
CA PRO A 153 13.75 12.98 -13.36
C PRO A 153 14.51 13.28 -12.06
N ALA A 154 15.80 13.63 -12.17
CA ALA A 154 16.71 13.72 -11.02
C ALA A 154 16.28 14.77 -9.97
N ASP A 155 15.60 15.82 -10.40
CA ASP A 155 15.06 16.93 -9.61
C ASP A 155 13.70 16.63 -8.98
N LEU A 156 13.05 15.53 -9.36
CA LEU A 156 11.73 15.17 -8.89
C LEU A 156 11.78 14.17 -7.74
N ARG A 157 11.32 14.61 -6.57
CA ARG A 157 11.29 13.84 -5.31
C ARG A 157 9.94 14.05 -4.60
N PRO A 158 8.83 13.52 -5.16
CA PRO A 158 7.51 13.78 -4.62
C PRO A 158 7.33 13.03 -3.30
N GLN A 159 6.64 13.65 -2.34
CA GLN A 159 6.18 12.93 -1.16
C GLN A 159 4.94 12.12 -1.53
N THR A 160 5.02 10.80 -1.48
CA THR A 160 3.95 9.90 -1.92
C THR A 160 3.38 9.07 -0.76
N ALA A 161 2.12 8.67 -0.92
CA ALA A 161 1.46 7.73 -0.04
C ALA A 161 1.22 6.39 -0.75
N SER A 162 1.11 5.31 0.01
CA SER A 162 0.77 4.00 -0.52
C SER A 162 -0.66 4.02 -1.09
N PRO A 163 -0.92 3.33 -2.21
CA PRO A 163 -2.25 3.24 -2.79
C PRO A 163 -3.29 2.69 -1.80
N LEU A 164 -2.92 1.74 -0.94
CA LEU A 164 -3.78 1.23 0.14
C LEU A 164 -4.16 2.30 1.18
N ALA A 165 -3.25 3.23 1.53
CA ALA A 165 -3.57 4.31 2.45
C ALA A 165 -4.53 5.36 1.84
N VAL A 166 -4.49 5.50 0.51
CA VAL A 166 -5.31 6.44 -0.26
C VAL A 166 -6.65 5.82 -0.68
N ALA A 167 -6.74 4.50 -0.81
CA ALA A 167 -7.94 3.78 -1.25
C ALA A 167 -9.21 4.19 -0.50
N GLY A 168 -10.29 4.38 -1.26
CA GLY A 168 -11.59 4.84 -0.75
C GLY A 168 -11.64 6.31 -0.29
N LYS A 169 -10.54 7.07 -0.41
CA LYS A 169 -10.48 8.51 -0.11
C LYS A 169 -10.48 9.34 -1.39
N ARG A 170 -10.76 10.64 -1.28
CA ARG A 170 -10.66 11.59 -2.39
C ARG A 170 -9.20 11.80 -2.77
N LEU A 171 -8.87 11.62 -4.05
CA LEU A 171 -7.50 11.79 -4.54
C LEU A 171 -6.94 13.20 -4.29
N ASN A 172 -7.77 14.23 -4.48
CA ASN A 172 -7.38 15.63 -4.28
C ASN A 172 -6.97 15.95 -2.83
N ASP A 173 -7.36 15.11 -1.86
CA ASP A 173 -6.95 15.31 -0.49
C ASP A 173 -5.51 14.81 -0.24
N TRP A 174 -4.90 14.11 -1.20
CA TRP A 174 -3.57 13.47 -1.08
C TRP A 174 -2.52 14.01 -2.05
N TRP A 175 -2.94 14.53 -3.19
CA TRP A 175 -2.04 15.18 -4.15
C TRP A 175 -2.18 16.70 -4.04
N ARG A 176 -1.16 17.36 -3.49
CA ARG A 176 -1.02 18.82 -3.41
C ARG A 176 0.29 19.25 -4.02
#